data_AF-A0A7C1YGY5-F1
#
_entry.id   AF-A0A7C1YGY5-F1
#
_cell.length_a   1.000
_cell.length_b   1.000
_cell.length_c   1.000
_cell.angle_alpha   90.00
_cell.angle_beta   90.00
_cell.angle_gamma   90.00
#
_symmetry.space_group_name_H-M   'P 1'
#
loop_
_entity.id
_entity.type
_entity.pdbx_description
1 polymer ?
#
loop_
_entity_poly.entity_id
_entity_poly.type
_entity_poly.pdbx_seq_one_letter_code
_entity_poly.pdbx_strand_id
1 'polypeptide(L)'
;MSTHFCKHHSNTKANWHCVGCHMDFCHQCLNSSTDEDAACPVCGEMMPAQGIRSIAPLWSRISRFFLYPLHLPPLLLMLALLTVNFIVSANILGFLVQMLIFVVFTKYAHVVMSSIAVGRMKPERLQWSMFSENLEIPFKLLFVTFCYGLFNTLVRNNANDTALSLSLLLSSFLFPASIMLVASSKHFLRAINPLAIAGLIKTVGLSYIILFAFLGLLVTGLLAAWKLLLLSIPVHLFFSVIVLVIMYFVLVMFSMMGYVLYQFHRRLGYADDVIQDPEEAMDEKEDERNLDILLQEGKYTEAVSWLAGAIKLTPNDFALRERLHRILCSIEDKNGLKTYSADYIVRLLLLGKPSEAIRIYVECHKLISGFKLKGAKHRHEMARLLVGSGQSRAALSLLNDLHRDYPSYDGIPSAYLLVARIMFEYFSHEDKARKILEYLMHKYPNHPSRVKTQSYLGMLNNISSHRAPG
;
A
#
# COMPACT_ATOMS: atom_id res chain seq x y z
N MET A 1 4.56 31.38 11.62
CA MET A 1 3.55 30.33 11.36
C MET A 1 3.93 29.13 12.20
N SER A 2 3.16 28.87 13.26
CA SER A 2 3.35 27.74 14.17
C SER A 2 3.35 26.43 13.36
N THR A 3 4.38 25.60 13.54
CA THR A 3 4.41 24.26 12.94
C THR A 3 3.51 23.35 13.75
N HIS A 4 2.30 23.11 13.25
CA HIS A 4 1.35 22.17 13.84
C HIS A 4 1.80 20.73 13.55
N PHE A 5 2.00 19.94 14.61
CA PHE A 5 2.35 18.53 14.55
C PHE A 5 1.09 17.68 14.63
N CYS A 6 1.11 16.50 14.01
CA CYS A 6 -0.01 15.60 14.10
C CYS A 6 -0.18 15.07 15.53
N LYS A 7 -1.43 15.09 16.02
CA LYS A 7 -1.78 14.58 17.35
C LYS A 7 -1.36 13.11 17.56
N HIS A 8 -1.58 12.29 16.53
CA HIS A 8 -1.32 10.84 16.57
C HIS A 8 0.12 10.46 16.22
N HIS A 9 0.82 11.34 15.49
CA HIS A 9 2.17 11.10 15.01
C HIS A 9 3.03 12.33 15.34
N SER A 10 3.51 12.37 16.58
CA SER A 10 4.22 13.52 17.19
C SER A 10 5.44 13.98 16.40
N ASN A 11 6.06 13.09 15.62
CA ASN A 11 7.23 13.40 14.80
C ASN A 11 6.89 13.83 13.35
N THR A 12 5.62 14.02 13.03
CA THR A 12 5.16 14.37 11.68
C THR A 12 4.34 15.65 11.67
N LYS A 13 4.55 16.49 10.65
CA LYS A 13 3.74 17.69 10.44
C LYS A 13 2.33 17.29 10.00
N ALA A 14 1.34 17.98 10.59
CA ALA A 14 -0.05 17.85 10.19
C ALA A 14 -0.30 18.57 8.86
N ASN A 15 -1.16 18.00 8.02
CA ASN A 15 -1.62 18.63 6.78
C ASN A 15 -3.14 18.89 6.76
N TRP A 16 -3.90 18.43 7.75
CA TRP A 16 -5.33 18.71 7.87
C TRP A 16 -5.65 19.14 9.28
N HIS A 17 -6.53 20.13 9.41
CA HIS A 17 -7.09 20.57 10.67
C HIS A 17 -8.60 20.35 10.63
N CYS A 18 -9.13 19.54 11.53
CA CYS A 18 -10.56 19.36 11.67
C CYS A 18 -11.15 20.50 12.49
N VAL A 19 -12.12 21.24 11.94
CA VAL A 19 -12.81 22.32 12.67
C VAL A 19 -13.72 21.75 13.77
N GLY A 20 -14.44 20.66 13.51
CA GLY A 20 -15.31 20.04 14.52
C GLY A 20 -14.56 19.40 15.69
N CYS A 21 -13.42 18.76 15.43
CA CYS A 21 -12.62 18.10 16.47
C CYS A 21 -11.47 18.95 17.02
N HIS A 22 -11.13 20.08 16.39
CA HIS A 22 -9.94 20.87 16.67
C HIS A 22 -8.64 20.04 16.70
N MET A 23 -8.54 19.03 15.82
CA MET A 23 -7.41 18.10 15.75
C MET A 23 -6.63 18.21 14.46
N ASP A 24 -5.31 18.07 14.59
CA ASP A 24 -4.33 18.15 13.52
C ASP A 24 -3.92 16.73 13.06
N PHE A 25 -4.17 16.42 11.79
CA PHE A 25 -3.95 15.10 11.18
C PHE A 25 -2.84 15.15 10.13
N CYS A 26 -2.04 14.08 10.04
CA CYS A 26 -1.05 13.89 8.97
C CYS A 26 -1.57 12.90 7.92
N HIS A 27 -0.78 12.68 6.87
CA HIS A 27 -1.13 11.74 5.78
C HIS A 27 -1.15 10.28 6.24
N GLN A 28 -0.54 9.96 7.39
CA GLN A 28 -0.69 8.63 7.97
C GLN A 28 -2.06 8.47 8.65
N CYS A 29 -2.75 9.58 8.95
CA CYS A 29 -4.06 9.59 9.60
C CYS A 29 -5.25 9.68 8.65
N LEU A 30 -5.05 10.24 7.45
CA LEU A 30 -6.11 10.45 6.46
C LEU A 30 -5.70 9.77 5.17
N ASN A 31 -6.57 8.89 4.67
CA ASN A 31 -6.34 8.12 3.45
C ASN A 31 -7.03 8.75 2.23
N SER A 32 -6.99 10.08 2.11
CA SER A 32 -7.32 10.74 0.84
C SER A 32 -6.05 10.97 0.05
N SER A 33 -6.09 10.72 -1.26
CA SER A 33 -4.99 11.00 -2.19
C SER A 33 -4.78 12.52 -2.27
N THR A 34 -4.01 13.03 -1.31
CA THR A 34 -3.36 14.36 -1.16
C THR A 34 -4.10 15.67 -1.45
N ASP A 35 -5.27 15.70 -2.11
CA ASP A 35 -5.99 16.94 -2.42
C ASP A 35 -7.52 16.71 -2.56
N GLU A 36 -8.08 15.70 -1.89
CA GLU A 36 -9.53 15.55 -1.74
C GLU A 36 -9.96 15.95 -0.32
N ASP A 37 -11.17 16.51 -0.23
CA ASP A 37 -11.86 16.72 1.04
C ASP A 37 -11.92 15.37 1.77
N ALA A 38 -11.17 15.27 2.85
CA ALA A 38 -11.05 14.03 3.59
C ALA A 38 -12.05 14.07 4.74
N ALA A 39 -12.88 13.04 4.86
CA ALA A 39 -13.68 12.86 6.05
C ALA A 39 -12.75 12.61 7.24
N CYS A 40 -12.93 13.38 8.32
CA CYS A 40 -12.20 13.17 9.55
C CYS A 40 -12.46 11.74 10.06
N PRO A 41 -11.43 10.93 10.38
CA PRO A 41 -11.62 9.55 10.86
C PRO A 41 -12.32 9.51 12.22
N VAL A 42 -12.39 10.67 12.89
CA VAL A 42 -13.03 10.83 14.18
C VAL A 42 -14.47 11.30 14.01
N CYS A 43 -14.74 12.50 13.47
CA CYS A 43 -16.12 13.02 13.41
C CYS A 43 -16.85 12.77 12.09
N GLY A 44 -16.17 12.27 11.04
CA GLY A 44 -16.74 12.12 9.70
C GLY A 44 -16.98 13.44 8.95
N GLU A 45 -16.62 14.58 9.52
CA GLU A 45 -16.77 15.89 8.87
C GLU A 45 -15.75 16.04 7.73
N MET A 46 -16.21 16.57 6.59
CA MET A 46 -15.35 16.83 5.44
C MET A 46 -14.39 17.97 5.75
N MET A 47 -13.09 17.68 5.69
CA MET A 47 -12.05 18.66 5.91
C MET A 47 -11.47 19.11 4.57
N PRO A 48 -11.50 20.41 4.26
CA PRO A 48 -10.82 20.90 3.07
C PRO A 48 -9.33 20.61 3.17
N ALA A 49 -8.76 20.04 2.11
CA ALA A 49 -7.33 19.78 2.05
C ALA A 49 -6.57 21.10 2.23
N GLN A 50 -5.88 21.27 3.37
CA GLN A 50 -4.92 22.36 3.52
C GLN A 50 -3.70 21.94 2.70
N GLY A 51 -3.71 22.31 1.41
CA GLY A 51 -2.85 21.82 0.32
C GLY A 51 -1.34 21.83 0.60
N ILE A 52 -0.90 20.90 1.45
CA ILE A 52 0.50 20.71 1.82
C ILE A 52 0.72 19.22 2.07
N ARG A 53 0.66 18.40 1.01
CA ARG A 53 1.72 17.42 0.74
C ARG A 53 2.00 17.33 -0.75
N SER A 54 3.04 18.08 -1.11
CA SER A 54 3.77 17.99 -2.36
C SER A 54 4.23 16.56 -2.64
N ILE A 55 3.94 16.03 -3.83
CA ILE A 55 4.83 15.07 -4.50
C ILE A 55 6.26 15.49 -4.19
N ALA A 56 7.08 14.54 -3.70
CA ALA A 56 8.40 14.83 -3.14
C ALA A 56 9.15 15.77 -4.09
N PRO A 57 9.68 16.88 -3.61
CA PRO A 57 10.20 17.87 -4.51
C PRO A 57 11.38 17.30 -5.30
N LEU A 58 11.56 17.77 -6.53
CA LEU A 58 12.57 17.30 -7.48
C LEU A 58 13.95 17.06 -6.81
N TRP A 59 14.39 17.98 -5.95
CA TRP A 59 15.69 17.91 -5.29
C TRP A 59 15.87 16.75 -4.32
N SER A 60 14.77 16.18 -3.79
CA SER A 60 14.82 15.01 -2.90
C SER A 60 15.07 13.69 -3.63
N ARG A 61 14.82 13.65 -4.95
CA ARG A 61 14.90 12.43 -5.78
C ARG A 61 15.96 12.51 -6.88
N ILE A 62 16.90 13.47 -6.80
CA ILE A 62 17.92 13.70 -7.84
C ILE A 62 18.65 12.42 -8.23
N SER A 63 19.12 11.64 -7.25
CA SER A 63 19.87 10.41 -7.49
C SER A 63 19.11 9.39 -8.35
N ARG A 64 17.78 9.35 -8.25
CA ARG A 64 16.95 8.42 -9.03
C ARG A 64 16.94 8.77 -10.53
N PHE A 65 17.01 10.07 -10.88
CA PHE A 65 17.07 10.48 -12.28
C PHE A 65 18.39 10.07 -12.95
N PHE A 66 19.50 10.14 -12.23
CA PHE A 66 20.81 9.66 -12.74
C PHE A 66 20.90 8.14 -12.86
N LEU A 67 20.13 7.41 -12.05
CA LEU A 67 20.01 5.95 -12.14
C LEU A 67 19.08 5.51 -13.28
N TYR A 68 18.19 6.38 -13.77
CA TYR A 68 17.19 6.02 -14.77
C TYR A 68 17.80 5.45 -16.07
N PRO A 69 18.81 6.09 -16.71
CA PRO A 69 19.41 5.56 -17.93
C PRO A 69 20.19 4.25 -17.72
N LEU A 70 20.50 3.89 -16.47
CA LEU A 70 21.25 2.68 -16.13
C LEU A 70 20.35 1.45 -15.95
N HIS A 71 19.02 1.62 -15.98
CA HIS A 71 18.12 0.48 -16.05
C HIS A 71 18.31 -0.32 -17.36
N LEU A 72 18.02 -1.61 -17.31
CA LEU A 72 18.26 -2.53 -18.44
C LEU A 72 17.65 -2.07 -19.78
N PRO A 73 16.38 -1.61 -19.87
CA PRO A 73 15.80 -1.26 -21.17
C PRO A 73 16.45 -0.02 -21.83
N PRO A 74 16.60 1.15 -21.14
CA PRO A 74 17.33 2.29 -21.70
C PRO A 74 18.79 1.97 -22.03
N LEU A 75 19.47 1.21 -21.17
CA LEU A 75 20.88 0.85 -21.36
C LEU A 75 21.08 0.00 -22.61
N LEU A 76 20.22 -0.99 -22.85
CA LEU A 76 20.29 -1.84 -24.02
C LEU A 76 20.08 -1.02 -25.30
N LEU A 77 19.11 -0.10 -25.32
CA LEU A 77 18.88 0.79 -26.46
C LEU A 77 20.10 1.69 -26.74
N MET A 78 20.66 2.32 -25.70
CA MET A 78 21.85 3.16 -25.85
C MET A 78 23.06 2.38 -26.35
N LEU A 79 23.28 1.16 -25.84
CA LEU A 79 24.36 0.28 -26.30
C LEU A 79 24.15 -0.14 -27.76
N ALA A 80 22.92 -0.50 -28.14
CA ALA A 80 22.59 -0.85 -29.52
C ALA A 80 22.86 0.33 -30.48
N LEU A 81 22.40 1.54 -30.14
CA LEU A 81 22.63 2.73 -30.96
C LEU A 81 24.11 3.13 -30.99
N LEU A 82 24.86 2.91 -29.91
CA LEU A 82 26.31 3.06 -29.88
C LEU A 82 26.99 2.11 -30.87
N THR A 83 26.63 0.83 -30.89
CA THR A 83 27.22 -0.14 -31.83
C THR A 83 26.94 0.23 -33.28
N VAL A 84 25.72 0.65 -33.59
CA VAL A 84 25.34 1.13 -34.93
C VAL A 84 26.13 2.38 -35.30
N ASN A 85 26.26 3.35 -34.39
CA ASN A 85 27.05 4.55 -34.63
C ASN A 85 28.53 4.22 -34.90
N PHE A 86 29.12 3.33 -34.09
CA PHE A 86 30.52 2.91 -34.25
C PHE A 86 30.78 2.27 -35.62
N ILE A 87 29.90 1.37 -36.08
CA ILE A 87 30.04 0.70 -37.38
C ILE A 87 29.94 1.68 -38.56
N VAL A 88 29.04 2.68 -38.48
CA VAL A 88 28.72 3.53 -39.64
C VAL A 88 29.49 4.86 -39.67
N SER A 89 30.00 5.32 -38.52
CA SER A 89 30.71 6.61 -38.38
C SER A 89 31.91 6.81 -39.33
N ALA A 90 32.48 5.74 -39.90
CA ALA A 90 33.58 5.82 -40.87
C ALA A 90 33.13 6.07 -42.33
N ASN A 91 31.83 6.05 -42.63
CA ASN A 91 31.29 6.07 -44.00
C ASN A 91 30.48 7.35 -44.29
N ILE A 92 30.35 7.72 -45.58
CA ILE A 92 29.50 8.83 -46.06
C ILE A 92 28.02 8.65 -45.67
N LEU A 93 27.56 7.39 -45.50
CA LEU A 93 26.24 7.05 -44.97
C LEU A 93 26.05 7.40 -43.48
N GLY A 94 27.12 7.81 -42.79
CA GLY A 94 27.11 8.21 -41.38
C GLY A 94 26.12 9.31 -41.06
N PHE A 95 25.92 10.29 -41.96
CA PHE A 95 24.94 11.36 -41.73
C PHE A 95 23.49 10.83 -41.64
N LEU A 96 23.10 9.92 -42.54
CA LEU A 96 21.75 9.33 -42.54
C LEU A 96 21.52 8.50 -41.27
N VAL A 97 22.53 7.74 -40.85
CA VAL A 97 22.45 6.95 -39.63
C VAL A 97 22.42 7.85 -38.39
N GLN A 98 23.17 8.95 -38.36
CA GLN A 98 23.11 9.92 -37.27
C GLN A 98 21.73 10.57 -37.16
N MET A 99 21.10 10.91 -38.30
CA MET A 99 19.72 11.40 -38.32
C MET A 99 18.73 10.35 -37.83
N LEU A 100 18.90 9.08 -38.22
CA LEU A 100 18.05 7.99 -37.73
C LEU A 100 18.20 7.80 -36.21
N ILE A 101 19.43 7.76 -35.70
CA ILE A 101 19.72 7.66 -34.26
C ILE A 101 19.07 8.82 -33.52
N PHE A 102 19.20 10.05 -34.04
CA PHE A 102 18.56 11.23 -33.47
C PHE A 102 17.03 11.06 -33.39
N VAL A 103 16.37 10.69 -34.49
CA VAL A 103 14.91 10.49 -34.51
C VAL A 103 14.46 9.41 -33.53
N VAL A 104 15.09 8.23 -33.57
CA VAL A 104 14.76 7.08 -32.71
C VAL A 104 14.98 7.43 -31.24
N PHE A 105 16.10 8.06 -30.92
CA PHE A 105 16.45 8.36 -29.54
C PHE A 105 15.63 9.52 -28.96
N THR A 106 15.40 10.59 -29.73
CA THR A 106 14.53 11.69 -29.30
C THR A 106 13.10 11.20 -29.07
N LYS A 107 12.61 10.28 -29.91
CA LYS A 107 11.31 9.63 -29.70
C LYS A 107 11.29 8.84 -28.39
N TYR A 108 12.33 8.06 -28.12
CA TYR A 108 12.43 7.32 -26.87
C TYR A 108 12.49 8.23 -25.63
N ALA A 109 13.30 9.29 -25.67
CA ALA A 109 13.40 10.27 -24.60
C ALA A 109 12.04 10.94 -24.30
N HIS A 110 11.25 11.20 -25.34
CA HIS A 110 9.88 11.71 -25.16
C HIS A 110 8.95 10.68 -24.51
N VAL A 111 9.01 9.42 -24.92
CA VAL A 111 8.23 8.34 -24.28
C VAL A 111 8.56 8.25 -22.80
N VAL A 112 9.85 8.32 -22.44
CA VAL A 112 10.32 8.37 -21.05
C VAL A 112 9.74 9.56 -20.29
N MET A 113 9.78 10.76 -20.88
CA MET A 113 9.21 11.95 -20.24
C MET A 113 7.69 11.82 -20.05
N SER A 114 6.97 11.33 -21.05
CA SER A 114 5.52 11.14 -20.99
C SER A 114 5.13 10.06 -19.97
N SER A 115 5.86 8.94 -19.93
CA SER A 115 5.59 7.87 -18.96
C SER A 115 5.81 8.35 -17.53
N ILE A 116 6.89 9.11 -17.28
CA ILE A 116 7.17 9.68 -15.95
C ILE A 116 6.14 10.75 -15.59
N ALA A 117 5.69 11.57 -16.55
CA ALA A 117 4.65 12.58 -16.33
C ALA A 117 3.32 11.96 -15.87
N VAL A 118 3.03 10.74 -16.33
CA VAL A 118 1.87 9.92 -15.95
C VAL A 118 2.11 9.13 -14.65
N GLY A 119 3.30 9.19 -14.05
CA GLY A 119 3.61 8.52 -12.78
C GLY A 119 4.35 7.19 -12.91
N ARG A 120 4.63 6.69 -14.13
CA ARG A 120 5.43 5.48 -14.36
C ARG A 120 6.92 5.79 -14.19
N MET A 121 7.43 5.59 -12.98
CA MET A 121 8.80 5.96 -12.60
C MET A 121 9.86 4.93 -13.04
N LYS A 122 9.46 3.71 -13.40
CA LYS A 122 10.33 2.65 -13.93
C LYS A 122 10.19 2.55 -15.45
N PRO A 123 11.28 2.31 -16.20
CA PRO A 123 11.20 2.17 -17.65
C PRO A 123 10.47 0.89 -18.04
N GLU A 124 9.57 1.02 -19.01
CA GLU A 124 8.86 -0.11 -19.60
C GLU A 124 9.77 -0.95 -20.50
N ARG A 125 9.34 -2.19 -20.77
CA ARG A 125 10.01 -3.05 -21.75
C ARG A 125 9.93 -2.38 -23.13
N LEU A 126 11.02 -2.38 -23.89
CA LEU A 126 11.05 -1.82 -25.23
C LEU A 126 10.02 -2.54 -26.12
N GLN A 127 9.02 -1.80 -26.60
CA GLN A 127 7.98 -2.29 -27.51
C GLN A 127 8.01 -1.51 -28.82
N TRP A 128 7.63 -2.16 -29.92
CA TRP A 128 7.60 -1.52 -31.25
C TRP A 128 6.63 -0.33 -31.31
N SER A 129 5.52 -0.38 -30.55
CA SER A 129 4.53 0.70 -30.43
C SER A 129 5.14 2.04 -30.00
N MET A 130 6.17 2.01 -29.14
CA MET A 130 6.86 3.21 -28.65
C MET A 130 7.51 4.01 -29.78
N PHE A 131 7.92 3.32 -30.86
CA PHE A 131 8.59 3.91 -32.01
C PHE A 131 7.63 4.18 -33.18
N SER A 132 6.58 3.38 -33.37
CA SER A 132 5.65 3.55 -34.50
C SER A 132 4.59 4.63 -34.27
N GLU A 133 4.18 4.87 -33.03
CA GLU A 133 3.13 5.85 -32.71
C GLU A 133 3.69 7.26 -32.57
N ASN A 134 2.95 8.27 -33.06
CA ASN A 134 3.30 9.69 -32.93
C ASN A 134 4.73 10.02 -33.44
N LEU A 135 5.09 9.49 -34.62
CA LEU A 135 6.36 9.76 -35.31
C LEU A 135 6.59 11.25 -35.64
N GLU A 136 5.55 12.07 -35.55
CA GLU A 136 5.61 13.53 -35.69
C GLU A 136 6.34 14.25 -34.54
N ILE A 137 6.52 13.61 -33.37
CA ILE A 137 7.08 14.25 -32.17
C ILE A 137 8.53 14.72 -32.34
N PRO A 138 9.49 13.91 -32.85
CA PRO A 138 10.86 14.38 -33.08
C PRO A 138 10.92 15.58 -34.04
N PHE A 139 10.06 15.58 -35.07
CA PHE A 139 9.96 16.69 -36.02
C PHE A 139 9.38 17.95 -35.35
N LYS A 140 8.39 17.81 -34.45
CA LYS A 140 7.86 18.89 -33.63
C LYS A 140 8.94 19.51 -32.74
N LEU A 141 9.75 18.69 -32.08
CA LEU A 141 10.89 19.15 -31.26
C LEU A 141 11.92 19.90 -32.12
N LEU A 142 12.27 19.35 -33.29
CA LEU A 142 13.18 19.98 -34.24
C LEU A 142 12.62 21.31 -34.76
N PHE A 143 11.33 21.40 -35.02
CA PHE A 143 10.66 22.64 -35.42
C PHE A 143 10.70 23.68 -34.30
N VAL A 144 10.46 23.31 -33.04
CA VAL A 144 10.58 24.22 -31.89
C VAL A 144 12.02 24.74 -31.78
N THR A 145 13.02 23.85 -31.87
CA THR A 145 14.44 24.24 -31.90
C THR A 145 14.74 25.19 -33.07
N PHE A 146 14.18 24.92 -34.25
CA PHE A 146 14.31 25.79 -35.42
C PHE A 146 13.70 27.18 -35.18
N CYS A 147 12.51 27.28 -34.56
CA CYS A 147 11.89 28.56 -34.23
C CYS A 147 12.75 29.40 -33.27
N TYR A 148 13.30 28.79 -32.22
CA TYR A 148 14.24 29.48 -31.32
C TYR A 148 15.52 29.88 -32.04
N GLY A 149 16.07 29.01 -32.90
CA GLY A 149 17.23 29.33 -33.73
C GLY A 149 16.97 30.54 -34.61
N LEU A 150 15.86 30.54 -35.35
CA LEU A 150 15.44 31.62 -36.22
C LEU A 150 15.27 32.93 -35.43
N PHE A 151 14.59 32.89 -34.29
CA PHE A 151 14.42 34.06 -33.41
C PHE A 151 15.78 34.67 -33.01
N ASN A 152 16.71 33.86 -32.52
CA ASN A 152 18.04 34.35 -32.13
C ASN A 152 18.85 34.87 -33.33
N THR A 153 18.74 34.25 -34.50
CA THR A 153 19.40 34.77 -35.73
C THR A 153 18.82 36.10 -36.18
N LEU A 154 17.51 36.30 -36.07
CA LEU A 154 16.87 37.58 -36.38
C LEU A 154 17.32 38.67 -35.40
N VAL A 155 17.41 38.37 -34.11
CA VAL A 155 17.96 39.32 -33.12
C VAL A 155 19.41 39.65 -33.42
N ARG A 156 20.24 38.65 -33.75
CA ARG A 156 21.64 38.85 -34.15
C ARG A 156 21.79 39.79 -35.35
N ASN A 157 20.90 39.67 -36.33
CA ASN A 157 20.99 40.45 -37.56
C ASN A 157 20.44 41.87 -37.42
N ASN A 158 19.55 42.12 -36.45
CA ASN A 158 18.85 43.40 -36.30
C ASN A 158 19.19 44.18 -35.03
N ALA A 159 19.95 43.60 -34.09
CA ALA A 159 20.25 44.21 -32.79
C ALA A 159 21.71 44.01 -32.37
N ASN A 160 22.10 44.64 -31.26
CA ASN A 160 23.47 44.61 -30.73
C ASN A 160 23.80 43.27 -30.05
N ASP A 161 25.09 42.99 -29.85
CA ASP A 161 25.57 41.76 -29.18
C ASP A 161 25.01 41.56 -27.76
N THR A 162 24.68 42.65 -27.06
CA THR A 162 24.01 42.61 -25.75
C THR A 162 22.57 42.09 -25.86
N ALA A 163 21.84 42.51 -26.90
CA ALA A 163 20.49 42.02 -27.18
C ALA A 163 20.52 40.54 -27.59
N LEU A 164 21.53 40.11 -28.35
CA LEU A 164 21.74 38.70 -28.68
C LEU A 164 21.95 37.86 -27.40
N SER A 165 22.84 38.31 -26.51
CA SER A 165 23.13 37.60 -25.25
C SER A 165 21.88 37.44 -24.39
N LEU A 166 21.05 38.50 -24.30
CA LEU A 166 19.78 38.45 -23.57
C LEU A 166 18.77 37.52 -24.26
N SER A 167 18.67 37.55 -25.60
CA SER A 167 17.77 36.67 -26.36
C SER A 167 18.13 35.19 -26.22
N LEU A 168 19.44 34.87 -26.15
CA LEU A 168 19.93 33.51 -25.92
C LEU A 168 19.60 33.03 -24.52
N LEU A 169 19.80 33.88 -23.50
CA LEU A 169 19.45 33.57 -22.11
C LEU A 169 17.94 33.30 -21.97
N LEU A 170 17.11 34.17 -22.56
CA LEU A 170 15.67 34.03 -22.54
C LEU A 170 15.22 32.77 -23.29
N SER A 171 15.77 32.51 -24.47
CA SER A 171 15.48 31.30 -25.26
C SER A 171 15.83 30.03 -24.48
N SER A 172 17.02 30.00 -23.86
CA SER A 172 17.46 28.89 -23.02
C SER A 172 16.51 28.66 -21.84
N PHE A 173 16.05 29.73 -21.19
CA PHE A 173 15.10 29.65 -20.08
C PHE A 173 13.72 29.15 -20.49
N LEU A 174 13.23 29.50 -21.68
CA LEU A 174 11.90 29.09 -22.16
C LEU A 174 11.90 27.69 -22.81
N PHE A 175 13.05 27.23 -23.28
CA PHE A 175 13.17 25.99 -24.05
C PHE A 175 12.68 24.73 -23.30
N PRO A 176 13.04 24.48 -22.02
CA PRO A 176 12.53 23.31 -21.28
C PRO A 176 11.00 23.30 -21.17
N ALA A 177 10.39 24.46 -20.87
CA ALA A 177 8.94 24.59 -20.80
C ALA A 177 8.26 24.31 -22.15
N SER A 178 8.87 24.72 -23.27
CA SER A 178 8.36 24.39 -24.61
C SER A 178 8.38 22.88 -24.87
N ILE A 179 9.47 22.18 -24.50
CA ILE A 179 9.57 20.71 -24.61
C ILE A 179 8.51 20.02 -23.74
N MET A 180 8.32 20.47 -22.50
CA MET A 180 7.30 19.94 -21.60
C MET A 180 5.89 20.08 -22.20
N LEU A 181 5.59 21.23 -22.83
CA LEU A 181 4.32 21.44 -23.52
C LEU A 181 4.15 20.53 -24.74
N VAL A 182 5.21 20.22 -25.50
CA VAL A 182 5.13 19.27 -26.63
C VAL A 182 4.71 17.88 -26.17
N ALA A 183 5.14 17.44 -24.98
CA ALA A 183 4.77 16.13 -24.44
C ALA A 183 3.43 16.09 -23.73
N SER A 184 3.00 17.22 -23.20
CA SER A 184 1.80 17.30 -22.38
C SER A 184 0.56 17.75 -23.17
N SER A 185 0.72 18.50 -24.27
CA SER A 185 -0.42 19.09 -24.99
C SER A 185 -0.84 18.30 -26.23
N LYS A 186 -2.17 18.09 -26.38
CA LYS A 186 -2.78 17.54 -27.60
C LYS A 186 -2.63 18.47 -28.82
N HIS A 187 -2.34 19.77 -28.60
CA HIS A 187 -2.20 20.79 -29.64
C HIS A 187 -0.79 21.37 -29.67
N PHE A 188 -0.03 21.02 -30.72
CA PHE A 188 1.37 21.44 -30.92
C PHE A 188 1.60 22.95 -30.85
N LEU A 189 0.68 23.77 -31.40
CA LEU A 189 0.80 25.23 -31.41
C LEU A 189 0.86 25.84 -30.00
N ARG A 190 0.36 25.13 -28.98
CA ARG A 190 0.45 25.56 -27.59
C ARG A 190 1.90 25.55 -27.08
N ALA A 191 2.78 24.72 -27.63
CA ALA A 191 4.18 24.64 -27.24
C ALA A 191 5.04 25.82 -27.72
N ILE A 192 4.57 26.57 -28.72
CA ILE A 192 5.25 27.75 -29.27
C ILE A 192 4.60 29.05 -28.76
N ASN A 193 3.38 28.96 -28.22
CA ASN A 193 2.67 30.12 -27.71
C ASN A 193 3.33 30.66 -26.43
N PRO A 194 3.87 31.91 -26.43
CA PRO A 194 4.55 32.48 -25.26
C PRO A 194 3.64 32.59 -24.03
N LEU A 195 2.32 32.79 -24.22
CA LEU A 195 1.36 32.84 -23.11
C LEU A 195 1.18 31.49 -22.42
N ALA A 196 1.18 30.40 -23.19
CA ALA A 196 1.07 29.05 -22.63
C ALA A 196 2.34 28.64 -21.89
N ILE A 197 3.51 28.99 -22.44
CA ILE A 197 4.81 28.80 -21.79
C ILE A 197 4.87 29.58 -20.48
N ALA A 198 4.50 30.87 -20.50
CA ALA A 198 4.45 31.71 -19.30
C ALA A 198 3.44 31.16 -18.27
N GLY A 199 2.30 30.65 -18.71
CA GLY A 199 1.33 29.97 -17.86
C GLY A 199 1.92 28.75 -17.16
N LEU A 200 2.63 27.87 -17.88
CA LEU A 200 3.30 26.70 -17.29
C LEU A 200 4.35 27.13 -16.27
N ILE A 201 5.22 28.09 -16.60
CA ILE A 201 6.26 28.58 -15.70
C ILE A 201 5.64 29.20 -14.44
N LYS A 202 4.54 29.96 -14.58
CA LYS A 202 3.82 30.54 -13.44
C LYS A 202 3.19 29.48 -12.55
N THR A 203 2.61 28.42 -13.13
CA THR A 203 1.98 27.32 -12.39
C THR A 203 3.01 26.49 -11.61
N VAL A 204 4.17 26.21 -12.23
CA VAL A 204 5.27 25.47 -11.59
C VAL A 204 6.01 26.34 -10.56
N GLY A 205 6.15 27.65 -10.82
CA GLY A 205 6.74 28.62 -9.91
C GLY A 205 8.23 28.39 -9.65
N LEU A 206 8.65 28.49 -8.39
CA LEU A 206 10.06 28.43 -7.98
C LEU A 206 10.74 27.09 -8.34
N SER A 207 9.97 25.99 -8.37
CA SER A 207 10.47 24.68 -8.80
C SER A 207 11.00 24.68 -10.24
N TYR A 208 10.50 25.58 -11.11
CA TYR A 208 10.99 25.71 -12.48
C TYR A 208 12.40 26.32 -12.52
N ILE A 209 12.67 27.30 -11.65
CA ILE A 209 14.01 27.93 -11.56
C ILE A 209 15.03 26.89 -11.08
N ILE A 210 14.65 26.05 -10.11
CA ILE A 210 15.48 24.94 -9.64
C ILE A 210 15.72 23.95 -10.78
N LEU A 211 14.67 23.53 -11.50
CA LEU A 211 14.80 22.66 -12.67
C LEU A 211 15.76 23.26 -13.70
N PHE A 212 15.60 24.54 -14.05
CA PHE A 212 16.46 25.23 -15.01
C PHE A 212 17.93 25.27 -14.57
N ALA A 213 18.19 25.56 -13.30
CA ALA A 213 19.55 25.53 -12.74
C ALA A 213 20.18 24.13 -12.86
N PHE A 214 19.43 23.07 -12.54
CA PHE A 214 19.90 21.69 -12.69
C PHE A 214 20.13 21.29 -14.15
N LEU A 215 19.23 21.68 -15.07
CA LEU A 215 19.42 21.45 -16.50
C LEU A 215 20.67 22.18 -17.00
N GLY A 216 20.91 23.41 -16.54
CA GLY A 216 22.15 24.14 -16.81
C GLY A 216 23.40 23.41 -16.32
N LEU A 217 23.37 22.85 -15.10
CA LEU A 217 24.45 22.04 -14.54
C LEU A 217 24.70 20.77 -15.36
N LEU A 218 23.64 20.11 -15.85
CA LEU A 218 23.78 18.95 -16.74
C LEU A 218 24.41 19.32 -18.08
N VAL A 219 24.04 20.46 -18.66
CA VAL A 219 24.64 20.96 -19.91
C VAL A 219 26.12 21.32 -19.72
N THR A 220 26.49 21.97 -18.61
CA THR A 220 27.90 22.25 -18.32
C THR A 220 28.68 20.97 -18.05
N GLY A 221 28.08 19.98 -17.39
CA GLY A 221 28.63 18.63 -17.23
C GLY A 221 28.88 17.95 -18.56
N LEU A 222 27.95 18.05 -19.51
CA LEU A 222 28.11 17.53 -20.87
C LEU A 222 29.24 18.23 -21.63
N LEU A 223 29.35 19.56 -21.52
CA LEU A 223 30.45 20.33 -22.13
C LEU A 223 31.82 19.97 -21.53
N ALA A 224 31.88 19.74 -20.22
CA ALA A 224 33.09 19.28 -19.54
C ALA A 224 33.48 17.86 -19.98
N ALA A 225 32.51 16.95 -20.07
CA ALA A 225 32.71 15.60 -20.58
C ALA A 225 33.21 15.61 -22.03
N TRP A 226 32.63 16.46 -22.89
CA TRP A 226 33.11 16.67 -24.26
C TRP A 226 34.60 17.02 -24.30
N LYS A 227 35.02 18.04 -23.54
CA LYS A 227 36.42 18.49 -23.50
C LYS A 227 37.37 17.40 -22.98
N LEU A 228 36.97 16.71 -21.92
CA LEU A 228 37.79 15.67 -21.29
C LEU A 228 37.94 14.43 -22.20
N LEU A 229 36.84 14.00 -22.84
CA LEU A 229 36.85 12.89 -23.79
C LEU A 229 37.69 13.19 -25.02
N LEU A 230 37.65 14.43 -25.51
CA LEU A 230 38.44 14.86 -26.66
C LEU A 230 39.95 14.83 -26.38
N LEU A 231 40.35 15.04 -25.12
CA LEU A 231 41.75 14.93 -24.68
C LEU A 231 42.19 13.48 -24.43
N SER A 232 41.28 12.62 -23.97
CA SER A 232 41.62 11.30 -23.41
C SER A 232 41.48 10.15 -24.40
N ILE A 233 40.65 10.31 -25.45
CA ILE A 233 40.24 9.23 -26.34
C ILE A 233 40.63 9.56 -27.80
N PRO A 234 41.11 8.58 -28.59
CA PRO A 234 41.36 8.80 -30.02
C PRO A 234 40.09 9.20 -30.77
N VAL A 235 40.25 10.03 -31.80
CA VAL A 235 39.16 10.67 -32.56
C VAL A 235 38.13 9.67 -33.10
N HIS A 236 38.56 8.47 -33.52
CA HIS A 236 37.64 7.43 -34.01
C HIS A 236 36.67 6.92 -32.94
N LEU A 237 37.11 6.78 -31.69
CA LEU A 237 36.25 6.34 -30.57
C LEU A 237 35.49 7.51 -29.95
N PHE A 238 36.01 8.73 -30.08
CA PHE A 238 35.41 9.94 -29.53
C PHE A 238 33.94 10.12 -29.97
N PHE A 239 33.65 10.01 -31.28
CA PHE A 239 32.30 10.22 -31.82
C PHE A 239 31.26 9.22 -31.29
N SER A 240 31.66 7.98 -31.06
CA SER A 240 30.76 6.96 -30.50
C SER A 240 30.52 7.20 -29.02
N VAL A 241 31.60 7.42 -28.25
CA VAL A 241 31.51 7.63 -26.79
C VAL A 241 30.75 8.91 -26.48
N ILE A 242 30.96 9.99 -27.24
CA ILE A 242 30.28 11.25 -26.98
C ILE A 242 28.78 11.16 -27.26
N VAL A 243 28.36 10.40 -28.28
CA VAL A 243 26.93 10.14 -28.54
C VAL A 243 26.29 9.39 -27.37
N LEU A 244 26.98 8.39 -26.80
CA LEU A 244 26.51 7.70 -25.59
C LEU A 244 26.34 8.66 -24.41
N VAL A 245 27.32 9.54 -24.19
CA VAL A 245 27.27 10.53 -23.10
C VAL A 245 26.14 11.54 -23.33
N ILE A 246 25.97 12.03 -24.57
CA ILE A 246 24.84 12.90 -24.93
C ILE A 246 23.51 12.20 -24.65
N MET A 247 23.36 10.94 -25.05
CA MET A 247 22.16 10.14 -24.79
C MET A 247 21.87 10.04 -23.28
N TYR A 248 22.88 9.71 -22.48
CA TYR A 248 22.75 9.64 -21.03
C TYR A 248 22.21 10.96 -20.45
N PHE A 249 22.86 12.09 -20.73
CA PHE A 249 22.45 13.39 -20.20
C PHE A 249 21.06 13.81 -20.70
N VAL A 250 20.72 13.54 -21.96
CA VAL A 250 19.40 13.82 -22.52
C VAL A 250 18.31 13.03 -21.78
N LEU A 251 18.51 11.74 -21.52
CA LEU A 251 17.54 10.95 -20.75
C LEU A 251 17.35 11.48 -19.32
N VAL A 252 18.44 11.87 -18.64
CA VAL A 252 18.34 12.49 -17.32
C VAL A 252 17.52 13.78 -17.39
N MET A 253 17.80 14.66 -18.36
CA MET A 253 17.04 15.90 -18.55
C MET A 253 15.54 15.65 -18.80
N PHE A 254 15.20 14.72 -19.69
CA PHE A 254 13.81 14.35 -19.99
C PHE A 254 13.11 13.70 -18.80
N SER A 255 13.82 12.90 -18.00
CA SER A 255 13.27 12.32 -16.77
C SER A 255 12.95 13.38 -15.71
N MET A 256 13.82 14.40 -15.56
CA MET A 256 13.58 15.52 -14.63
C MET A 256 12.40 16.38 -15.10
N MET A 257 12.31 16.67 -16.41
CA MET A 257 11.17 17.40 -16.99
C MET A 257 9.86 16.64 -16.82
N GLY A 258 9.85 15.33 -17.09
CA GLY A 258 8.69 14.46 -16.86
C GLY A 258 8.27 14.44 -15.40
N TYR A 259 9.22 14.40 -14.46
CA TYR A 259 8.91 14.44 -13.04
C TYR A 259 8.30 15.76 -12.58
N VAL A 260 8.71 16.90 -13.17
CA VAL A 260 8.06 18.19 -12.87
C VAL A 260 6.64 18.23 -13.44
N LEU A 261 6.40 17.67 -14.63
CA LEU A 261 5.04 17.50 -15.14
C LEU A 261 4.19 16.65 -14.21
N TYR A 262 4.74 15.54 -13.69
CA TYR A 262 4.09 14.73 -12.66
C TYR A 262 3.85 15.55 -11.38
N GLN A 263 4.84 16.24 -10.84
CA GLN A 263 4.71 17.03 -9.61
C GLN A 263 3.57 18.07 -9.67
N PHE A 264 3.29 18.61 -10.86
CA PHE A 264 2.26 19.62 -11.09
C PHE A 264 1.12 19.13 -11.98
N HIS A 265 0.93 17.81 -12.14
CA HIS A 265 -0.02 17.22 -13.11
C HIS A 265 -1.45 17.75 -12.91
N ARG A 266 -1.87 17.92 -11.65
CA ARG A 266 -3.21 18.39 -11.26
C ARG A 266 -3.42 19.89 -11.55
N ARG A 267 -2.42 20.74 -11.30
CA ARG A 267 -2.50 22.19 -11.60
C ARG A 267 -2.42 22.49 -13.10
N LEU A 268 -1.83 21.58 -13.85
CA LEU A 268 -1.74 21.66 -15.31
C LEU A 268 -3.00 21.11 -16.02
N GLY A 269 -3.95 20.52 -15.27
CA GLY A 269 -5.21 19.99 -15.79
C GLY A 269 -5.13 18.55 -16.33
N TYR A 270 -4.11 17.79 -15.94
CA TYR A 270 -3.83 16.42 -16.41
C TYR A 270 -4.03 15.37 -15.31
N ALA A 271 -5.00 15.57 -14.42
CA ALA A 271 -5.24 14.68 -13.29
C ALA A 271 -5.72 13.28 -13.69
N ASP A 272 -6.47 13.18 -14.78
CA ASP A 272 -7.16 11.94 -15.18
C ASP A 272 -6.24 10.92 -15.89
N ASP A 273 -5.09 11.37 -16.40
CA ASP A 273 -4.15 10.54 -17.16
C ASP A 273 -3.07 9.90 -16.28
N VAL A 274 -3.01 10.21 -14.97
CA VAL A 274 -1.96 9.73 -14.06
C VAL A 274 -2.30 8.37 -13.51
N ILE A 275 -1.43 7.40 -13.77
CA ILE A 275 -1.54 6.04 -13.24
C ILE A 275 -0.87 6.05 -11.88
N GLN A 276 -1.67 5.98 -10.81
CA GLN A 276 -1.14 5.69 -9.48
C GLN A 276 -0.42 4.34 -9.54
N ASP A 277 0.89 4.35 -9.30
CA ASP A 277 1.71 3.14 -9.35
C ASP A 277 1.17 2.14 -8.31
N PRO A 278 0.75 0.91 -8.69
CA PRO A 278 0.12 -0.05 -7.77
C PRO A 278 0.99 -0.42 -6.56
N GLU A 279 2.31 -0.20 -6.63
CA GLU A 279 3.24 -0.43 -5.52
C GLU A 279 3.05 0.55 -4.34
N GLU A 280 2.36 1.69 -4.52
CA GLU A 280 2.02 2.61 -3.41
C GLU A 280 0.53 2.59 -3.03
N ALA A 281 -0.33 1.86 -3.76
CA ALA A 281 -1.80 1.91 -3.62
C ALA A 281 -2.50 0.58 -3.34
N MET A 282 -1.80 -0.54 -3.17
CA MET A 282 -2.44 -1.80 -2.75
C MET A 282 -1.73 -2.50 -1.59
N ASP A 283 -2.60 -2.92 -0.66
CA ASP A 283 -2.50 -4.03 0.29
C ASP A 283 -2.05 -3.78 1.75
N GLU A 284 -2.95 -4.22 2.64
CA GLU A 284 -2.85 -4.52 4.08
C GLU A 284 -2.66 -3.37 5.08
N LYS A 285 -2.02 -2.24 4.76
CA LYS A 285 -1.75 -1.19 5.78
C LYS A 285 -2.81 -0.08 5.90
N GLU A 286 -3.74 0.03 4.96
CA GLU A 286 -4.75 1.09 4.92
C GLU A 286 -5.79 0.97 6.03
N ASP A 287 -6.28 -0.25 6.16
CA ASP A 287 -7.37 -0.66 7.03
C ASP A 287 -6.94 -0.72 8.51
N GLU A 288 -5.70 -1.14 8.77
CA GLU A 288 -5.14 -1.15 10.14
C GLU A 288 -4.87 0.25 10.71
N ARG A 289 -4.59 1.25 9.85
CA ARG A 289 -4.26 2.63 10.29
C ARG A 289 -5.47 3.38 10.86
N ASN A 290 -6.61 3.28 10.18
CA ASN A 290 -7.85 3.90 10.67
C ASN A 290 -8.28 3.28 12.00
N LEU A 291 -8.08 1.96 12.16
CA LEU A 291 -8.33 1.27 13.41
C LEU A 291 -7.46 1.81 14.56
N ASP A 292 -6.16 2.02 14.34
CA ASP A 292 -5.27 2.55 15.38
C ASP A 292 -5.65 3.97 15.85
N ILE A 293 -6.14 4.80 14.93
CA ILE A 293 -6.64 6.15 15.26
C ILE A 293 -7.92 6.04 16.09
N LEU A 294 -8.88 5.19 15.69
CA LEU A 294 -10.11 4.97 16.44
C LEU A 294 -9.84 4.45 17.85
N LEU A 295 -8.84 3.59 18.01
CA LEU A 295 -8.41 3.08 19.31
C LEU A 295 -7.76 4.18 20.19
N GLN A 296 -6.90 5.03 19.60
CA GLN A 296 -6.28 6.14 20.33
C GLN A 296 -7.29 7.20 20.80
N GLU A 297 -8.34 7.43 20.01
CA GLU A 297 -9.42 8.38 20.37
C GLU A 297 -10.52 7.75 21.25
N GLY A 298 -10.38 6.48 21.65
CA GLY A 298 -11.33 5.78 22.52
C GLY A 298 -12.66 5.44 21.84
N LYS A 299 -12.74 5.48 20.51
CA LYS A 299 -13.93 5.15 19.69
C LYS A 299 -14.04 3.64 19.47
N TYR A 300 -14.14 2.89 20.56
CA TYR A 300 -14.12 1.42 20.52
C TYR A 300 -15.32 0.80 19.78
N THR A 301 -16.49 1.44 19.79
CA THR A 301 -17.69 0.94 19.11
C THR A 301 -17.55 0.98 17.59
N GLU A 302 -16.96 2.05 17.05
CA GLU A 302 -16.65 2.23 15.63
C GLU A 302 -15.53 1.28 15.19
N ALA A 303 -14.50 1.12 16.02
CA ALA A 303 -13.43 0.14 15.79
C ALA A 303 -13.98 -1.31 15.68
N VAL A 304 -14.91 -1.67 16.56
CA VAL A 304 -15.57 -3.00 16.57
C VAL A 304 -16.44 -3.19 15.33
N SER A 305 -17.24 -2.19 14.94
CA SER A 305 -18.10 -2.30 13.75
C SER A 305 -17.29 -2.45 12.46
N TRP A 306 -16.19 -1.70 12.35
CA TRP A 306 -15.27 -1.77 11.24
C TRP A 306 -14.58 -3.14 11.16
N LEU A 307 -14.01 -3.64 12.27
CA LEU A 307 -13.38 -4.98 12.32
C LEU A 307 -14.38 -6.10 12.01
N ALA A 308 -15.62 -5.98 12.49
CA ALA A 308 -16.67 -6.93 12.17
C ALA A 308 -17.04 -6.93 10.67
N GLY A 309 -16.94 -5.77 10.01
CA GLY A 309 -17.05 -5.65 8.55
C GLY A 309 -15.91 -6.34 7.81
N ALA A 310 -14.67 -6.05 8.20
CA ALA A 310 -13.46 -6.63 7.60
C ALA A 310 -13.47 -8.17 7.70
N ILE A 311 -13.81 -8.73 8.86
CA ILE A 311 -13.89 -10.18 9.08
C ILE A 311 -14.96 -10.85 8.20
N LYS A 312 -16.02 -10.14 7.76
CA LYS A 312 -16.99 -10.70 6.81
C LYS A 312 -16.40 -10.87 5.42
N LEU A 313 -15.51 -9.96 5.01
CA LEU A 313 -14.80 -10.01 3.72
C LEU A 313 -13.69 -11.06 3.74
N THR A 314 -12.96 -11.16 4.86
CA THR A 314 -11.87 -12.14 5.06
C THR A 314 -12.12 -13.06 6.27
N PRO A 315 -13.03 -14.06 6.16
CA PRO A 315 -13.45 -14.86 7.31
C PRO A 315 -12.35 -15.69 7.99
N ASN A 316 -11.27 -16.00 7.27
CA ASN A 316 -10.16 -16.83 7.74
C ASN A 316 -8.92 -16.01 8.15
N ASP A 317 -9.03 -14.69 8.27
CA ASP A 317 -7.98 -13.88 8.86
C ASP A 317 -8.02 -13.98 10.39
N PHE A 318 -7.03 -14.67 10.96
CA PHE A 318 -6.91 -14.88 12.39
C PHE A 318 -6.36 -13.66 13.13
N ALA A 319 -5.58 -12.81 12.46
CA ALA A 319 -5.00 -11.62 13.07
C ALA A 319 -6.10 -10.59 13.38
N LEU A 320 -7.01 -10.36 12.44
CA LEU A 320 -8.16 -9.45 12.64
C LEU A 320 -9.10 -9.94 13.75
N ARG A 321 -9.36 -11.25 13.82
CA ARG A 321 -10.20 -11.85 14.87
C ARG A 321 -9.57 -11.78 16.24
N GLU A 322 -8.26 -12.03 16.34
CA GLU A 322 -7.49 -11.87 17.57
C GLU A 322 -7.53 -10.41 18.04
N ARG A 323 -7.34 -9.45 17.13
CA ARG A 323 -7.38 -8.02 17.45
C ARG A 323 -8.77 -7.60 17.94
N LEU A 324 -9.83 -8.04 17.25
CA LEU A 324 -11.21 -7.83 17.67
C LEU A 324 -11.48 -8.43 19.06
N HIS A 325 -11.03 -9.66 19.31
CA HIS A 325 -11.20 -10.31 20.61
C HIS A 325 -10.56 -9.49 21.74
N ARG A 326 -9.32 -9.02 21.55
CA ARG A 326 -8.62 -8.20 22.54
C ARG A 326 -9.37 -6.90 22.83
N ILE A 327 -9.86 -6.21 21.79
CA ILE A 327 -10.64 -4.98 21.96
C ILE A 327 -11.91 -5.26 22.77
N LEU A 328 -12.64 -6.32 22.44
CA LEU A 328 -13.86 -6.73 23.14
C LEU A 328 -13.60 -7.08 24.62
N CYS A 329 -12.47 -7.72 24.92
CA CYS A 329 -12.04 -7.98 26.29
C CYS A 329 -11.69 -6.69 27.03
N SER A 330 -10.98 -5.75 26.40
CA SER A 330 -10.60 -4.47 27.01
C SER A 330 -11.79 -3.57 27.36
N ILE A 331 -12.85 -3.58 26.54
CA ILE A 331 -14.08 -2.81 26.79
C ILE A 331 -15.15 -3.60 27.54
N GLU A 332 -14.87 -4.85 27.89
CA GLU A 332 -15.81 -5.79 28.52
C GLU A 332 -17.16 -5.94 27.81
N ASP A 333 -17.20 -5.83 26.47
CA ASP A 333 -18.44 -5.97 25.70
C ASP A 333 -18.90 -7.44 25.64
N LYS A 334 -19.78 -7.78 26.59
CA LYS A 334 -20.29 -9.14 26.75
C LYS A 334 -21.10 -9.63 25.54
N ASN A 335 -21.75 -8.74 24.81
CA ASN A 335 -22.58 -9.11 23.65
C ASN A 335 -21.70 -9.38 22.43
N GLY A 336 -20.69 -8.53 22.20
CA GLY A 336 -19.67 -8.75 21.18
C GLY A 336 -18.91 -10.06 21.41
N LEU A 337 -18.48 -10.34 22.65
CA LEU A 337 -17.78 -11.59 22.99
C LEU A 337 -18.63 -12.84 22.66
N LYS A 338 -19.91 -12.85 23.02
CA LYS A 338 -20.84 -13.96 22.73
C LYS A 338 -21.04 -14.20 21.22
N THR A 339 -20.80 -13.20 20.40
CA THR A 339 -21.01 -13.27 18.95
C THR A 339 -19.71 -13.57 18.23
N TYR A 340 -18.73 -12.68 18.33
CA TYR A 340 -17.50 -12.71 17.55
C TYR A 340 -16.46 -13.66 18.14
N SER A 341 -16.22 -13.62 19.45
CA SER A 341 -15.26 -14.52 20.10
C SER A 341 -15.74 -15.97 20.10
N ALA A 342 -17.05 -16.20 20.23
CA ALA A 342 -17.63 -17.55 20.10
C ALA A 342 -17.42 -18.13 18.68
N ASP A 343 -17.63 -17.32 17.62
CA ASP A 343 -17.35 -17.73 16.24
C ASP A 343 -15.85 -17.96 16.02
N TYR A 344 -14.99 -17.12 16.59
CA TYR A 344 -13.54 -17.26 16.51
C TYR A 344 -13.05 -18.59 17.13
N ILE A 345 -13.55 -18.95 18.32
CA ILE A 345 -13.22 -20.23 18.96
C ILE A 345 -13.65 -21.41 18.08
N VAL A 346 -14.85 -21.38 17.52
CA VAL A 346 -15.34 -22.46 16.63
C VAL A 346 -14.42 -22.62 15.42
N ARG A 347 -13.93 -21.53 14.81
CA ARG A 347 -12.98 -21.59 13.68
C ARG A 347 -11.63 -22.14 14.07
N LEU A 348 -11.11 -21.79 15.24
CA LEU A 348 -9.86 -22.35 15.77
C LEU A 348 -9.98 -23.87 15.97
N LEU A 349 -11.13 -24.35 16.44
CA LEU A 349 -11.40 -25.79 16.56
C LEU A 349 -11.42 -26.49 15.20
N LEU A 350 -12.08 -25.90 14.21
CA LEU A 350 -12.15 -26.46 12.85
C LEU A 350 -10.77 -26.58 12.18
N LEU A 351 -9.85 -25.67 12.48
CA LEU A 351 -8.47 -25.71 11.98
C LEU A 351 -7.51 -26.55 12.84
N GLY A 352 -7.98 -27.16 13.92
CA GLY A 352 -7.13 -27.98 14.78
C GLY A 352 -6.10 -27.18 15.58
N LYS A 353 -6.44 -25.95 16.01
CA LYS A 353 -5.63 -25.11 16.90
C LYS A 353 -6.17 -25.09 18.35
N PRO A 354 -6.07 -26.21 19.11
CA PRO A 354 -6.75 -26.35 20.40
C PRO A 354 -6.19 -25.41 21.47
N SER A 355 -4.88 -25.14 21.48
CA SER A 355 -4.23 -24.29 22.50
C SER A 355 -4.74 -22.84 22.46
N GLU A 356 -4.87 -22.28 21.26
CA GLU A 356 -5.41 -20.93 21.06
C GLU A 356 -6.90 -20.90 21.43
N ALA A 357 -7.69 -21.89 21.01
CA ALA A 357 -9.10 -21.99 21.36
C ALA A 357 -9.31 -22.00 22.89
N ILE A 358 -8.50 -22.77 23.63
CA ILE A 358 -8.52 -22.81 25.11
C ILE A 358 -8.23 -21.43 25.71
N ARG A 359 -7.19 -20.73 25.25
CA ARG A 359 -6.84 -19.39 25.74
C ARG A 359 -8.02 -18.43 25.61
N ILE A 360 -8.55 -18.29 24.39
CA ILE A 360 -9.64 -17.36 24.07
C ILE A 360 -10.92 -17.71 24.86
N TYR A 361 -11.23 -19.00 25.00
CA TYR A 361 -12.38 -19.44 25.79
C TYR A 361 -12.24 -19.07 27.28
N VAL A 362 -11.06 -19.31 27.88
CA VAL A 362 -10.82 -19.00 29.29
C VAL A 362 -10.93 -17.50 29.55
N GLU A 363 -10.45 -16.66 28.64
CA GLU A 363 -10.62 -15.20 28.70
C GLU A 363 -12.10 -14.80 28.66
N CYS A 364 -12.88 -15.37 27.73
CA CYS A 364 -14.32 -15.15 27.68
C CYS A 364 -15.04 -15.62 28.95
N HIS A 365 -14.65 -16.77 29.50
CA HIS A 365 -15.29 -17.35 30.68
C HIS A 365 -15.03 -16.54 31.96
N LYS A 366 -13.86 -15.89 32.07
CA LYS A 366 -13.54 -14.97 33.18
C LYS A 366 -14.48 -13.77 33.19
N LEU A 367 -14.78 -13.20 32.02
CA LEU A 367 -15.67 -12.04 31.87
C LEU A 367 -17.17 -12.44 31.91
N ILE A 368 -17.47 -13.65 31.44
CA ILE A 368 -18.84 -14.18 31.31
C ILE A 368 -18.85 -15.62 31.86
N SER A 369 -19.20 -15.77 33.14
CA SER A 369 -19.26 -17.08 33.81
C SER A 369 -20.16 -18.11 33.11
N GLY A 370 -21.21 -17.65 32.40
CA GLY A 370 -22.11 -18.48 31.60
C GLY A 370 -21.82 -18.47 30.09
N PHE A 371 -20.57 -18.22 29.67
CA PHE A 371 -20.21 -18.18 28.25
C PHE A 371 -20.45 -19.53 27.56
N LYS A 372 -21.22 -19.51 26.46
CA LYS A 372 -21.61 -20.70 25.70
C LYS A 372 -21.23 -20.53 24.23
N LEU A 373 -20.72 -21.58 23.61
CA LEU A 373 -20.43 -21.61 22.17
C LEU A 373 -21.69 -21.91 21.34
N LYS A 374 -21.70 -21.60 20.05
CA LYS A 374 -22.78 -22.02 19.14
C LYS A 374 -22.51 -23.44 18.64
N GLY A 375 -23.56 -24.26 18.63
CA GLY A 375 -23.52 -25.65 18.16
C GLY A 375 -23.14 -26.67 19.23
N ALA A 376 -23.95 -27.73 19.36
CA ALA A 376 -23.77 -28.76 20.37
C ALA A 376 -22.44 -29.53 20.24
N LYS A 377 -22.03 -29.83 18.99
CA LYS A 377 -20.78 -30.53 18.69
C LYS A 377 -19.55 -29.74 19.16
N HIS A 378 -19.49 -28.44 18.84
CA HIS A 378 -18.37 -27.58 19.24
C HIS A 378 -18.32 -27.36 20.75
N ARG A 379 -19.46 -27.21 21.44
CA ARG A 379 -19.49 -27.18 22.91
C ARG A 379 -18.91 -28.44 23.53
N HIS A 380 -19.34 -29.60 23.06
CA HIS A 380 -18.85 -30.88 23.56
C HIS A 380 -17.35 -31.07 23.28
N GLU A 381 -16.90 -30.76 22.08
CA GLU A 381 -15.49 -30.85 21.70
C GLU A 381 -14.60 -29.91 22.53
N MET A 382 -15.00 -28.65 22.66
CA MET A 382 -14.30 -27.67 23.48
C MET A 382 -14.25 -28.09 24.95
N ALA A 383 -15.34 -28.63 25.50
CA ALA A 383 -15.36 -29.13 26.87
C ALA A 383 -14.35 -30.26 27.09
N ARG A 384 -14.16 -31.17 26.12
CA ARG A 384 -13.10 -32.19 26.20
C ARG A 384 -11.70 -31.57 26.25
N LEU A 385 -11.45 -30.56 25.41
CA LEU A 385 -10.16 -29.85 25.39
C LEU A 385 -9.88 -29.13 26.72
N LEU A 386 -10.89 -28.49 27.30
CA LEU A 386 -10.77 -27.81 28.60
C LEU A 386 -10.46 -28.77 29.74
N VAL A 387 -11.07 -29.97 29.75
CA VAL A 387 -10.75 -31.00 30.75
C VAL A 387 -9.29 -31.45 30.58
N GLY A 388 -8.84 -31.68 29.35
CA GLY A 388 -7.46 -32.05 29.05
C GLY A 388 -6.43 -31.00 29.49
N SER A 389 -6.82 -29.72 29.53
CA SER A 389 -5.96 -28.61 29.99
C SER A 389 -6.16 -28.25 31.47
N GLY A 390 -6.90 -29.04 32.25
CA GLY A 390 -7.15 -28.81 33.68
C GLY A 390 -8.21 -27.74 34.02
N GLN A 391 -8.92 -27.19 33.03
CA GLN A 391 -9.95 -26.16 33.19
C GLN A 391 -11.35 -26.76 33.45
N SER A 392 -11.44 -27.68 34.40
CA SER A 392 -12.63 -28.51 34.65
C SER A 392 -13.89 -27.72 35.03
N ARG A 393 -13.75 -26.61 35.76
CA ARG A 393 -14.88 -25.73 36.12
C ARG A 393 -15.49 -25.05 34.88
N ALA A 394 -14.64 -24.61 33.95
CA ALA A 394 -15.06 -23.94 32.73
C ALA A 394 -15.77 -24.92 31.77
N ALA A 395 -15.31 -26.18 31.74
CA ALA A 395 -15.96 -27.27 31.00
C ALA A 395 -17.38 -27.58 31.51
N LEU A 396 -17.59 -27.58 32.83
CA LEU A 396 -18.93 -27.76 33.41
C LEU A 396 -19.89 -26.64 33.02
N SER A 397 -19.44 -25.40 33.08
CA SER A 397 -20.26 -24.25 32.66
C SER A 397 -20.66 -24.35 31.17
N LEU A 398 -19.74 -24.79 30.32
CA LEU A 398 -19.98 -24.94 28.87
C LEU A 398 -21.05 -25.99 28.54
N LEU A 399 -21.05 -27.10 29.29
CA LEU A 399 -21.96 -28.22 29.09
C LEU A 399 -23.31 -28.03 29.80
N ASN A 400 -23.44 -26.99 30.62
CA ASN A 400 -24.67 -26.72 31.33
C ASN A 400 -25.84 -26.48 30.36
N ASP A 401 -26.98 -27.10 30.66
CA ASP A 401 -28.20 -27.11 29.84
C ASP A 401 -28.02 -27.60 28.38
N LEU A 402 -26.93 -28.32 28.04
CA LEU A 402 -26.69 -28.77 26.65
C LEU A 402 -27.87 -29.58 26.08
N HIS A 403 -28.48 -30.44 26.89
CA HIS A 403 -29.64 -31.25 26.49
C HIS A 403 -30.94 -30.44 26.31
N ARG A 404 -31.05 -29.26 26.93
CA ARG A 404 -32.20 -28.35 26.77
C ARG A 404 -32.00 -27.47 25.55
N ASP A 405 -30.78 -26.95 25.39
CA ASP A 405 -30.40 -26.07 24.28
C ASP A 405 -30.39 -26.83 22.94
N TYR A 406 -29.98 -28.11 22.93
CA TYR A 406 -29.90 -28.95 21.73
C TYR A 406 -30.44 -30.37 21.95
N PRO A 407 -31.77 -30.58 22.07
CA PRO A 407 -32.36 -31.87 22.40
C PRO A 407 -32.06 -33.00 21.40
N SER A 408 -31.88 -32.66 20.13
CA SER A 408 -31.63 -33.61 19.03
C SER A 408 -30.14 -33.96 18.85
N TYR A 409 -29.25 -33.55 19.75
CA TYR A 409 -27.83 -33.84 19.62
C TYR A 409 -27.49 -35.27 20.10
N ASP A 410 -27.08 -36.13 19.18
CA ASP A 410 -26.72 -37.53 19.50
C ASP A 410 -25.60 -37.66 20.53
N GLY A 411 -24.72 -36.65 20.62
CA GLY A 411 -23.58 -36.66 21.55
C GLY A 411 -23.91 -36.28 23.00
N ILE A 412 -25.18 -36.05 23.36
CA ILE A 412 -25.59 -35.73 24.74
C ILE A 412 -25.08 -36.79 25.75
N PRO A 413 -25.23 -38.10 25.53
CA PRO A 413 -24.80 -39.09 26.52
C PRO A 413 -23.30 -39.05 26.77
N SER A 414 -22.50 -38.84 25.73
CA SER A 414 -21.05 -38.69 25.83
C SER A 414 -20.64 -37.40 26.57
N ALA A 415 -21.33 -36.29 26.30
CA ALA A 415 -21.08 -35.02 26.97
C ALA A 415 -21.43 -35.09 28.48
N TYR A 416 -22.55 -35.72 28.84
CA TYR A 416 -22.95 -35.87 30.24
C TYR A 416 -22.13 -36.92 30.99
N LEU A 417 -21.60 -37.93 30.29
CA LEU A 417 -20.58 -38.82 30.87
C LEU A 417 -19.31 -38.02 31.23
N LEU A 418 -18.90 -37.08 30.39
CA LEU A 418 -17.80 -36.16 30.72
C LEU A 418 -18.13 -35.29 31.95
N VAL A 419 -19.37 -34.78 32.07
CA VAL A 419 -19.82 -34.04 33.26
C VAL A 419 -19.74 -34.90 34.52
N ALA A 420 -20.25 -36.13 34.49
CA ALA A 420 -20.19 -37.04 35.62
C ALA A 420 -18.74 -37.35 36.03
N ARG A 421 -17.86 -37.57 35.03
CA ARG A 421 -16.43 -37.76 35.25
C ARG A 421 -15.78 -36.55 35.93
N ILE A 422 -16.06 -35.32 35.45
CA ILE A 422 -15.55 -34.10 36.07
C ILE A 422 -16.03 -33.97 37.52
N MET A 423 -17.32 -34.21 37.79
CA MET A 423 -17.92 -34.10 39.13
C MET A 423 -17.28 -35.07 40.13
N PHE A 424 -16.96 -36.27 39.67
CA PHE A 424 -16.31 -37.28 40.50
C PHE A 424 -14.81 -37.00 40.69
N GLU A 425 -14.05 -36.92 39.60
CA GLU A 425 -12.58 -36.86 39.65
C GLU A 425 -12.04 -35.54 40.20
N TYR A 426 -12.66 -34.41 39.86
CA TYR A 426 -12.13 -33.08 40.20
C TYR A 426 -12.86 -32.41 41.37
N PHE A 427 -14.12 -32.76 41.61
CA PHE A 427 -14.93 -32.10 42.64
C PHE A 427 -15.38 -33.04 43.77
N SER A 428 -15.06 -34.33 43.72
CA SER A 428 -15.43 -35.33 44.73
C SER A 428 -16.94 -35.39 45.04
N HIS A 429 -17.80 -34.98 44.11
CA HIS A 429 -19.26 -35.00 44.28
C HIS A 429 -19.84 -36.31 43.74
N GLU A 430 -19.59 -37.40 44.45
CA GLU A 430 -20.00 -38.77 44.08
C GLU A 430 -21.52 -38.89 43.85
N ASP A 431 -22.34 -38.32 44.73
CA ASP A 431 -23.80 -38.43 44.62
C ASP A 431 -24.37 -37.75 43.36
N LYS A 432 -23.80 -36.60 42.98
CA LYS A 432 -24.20 -35.89 41.76
C LYS A 432 -23.76 -36.65 40.51
N ALA A 433 -22.55 -37.20 40.53
CA ALA A 433 -22.06 -38.04 39.43
C ALA A 433 -22.94 -39.29 39.24
N ARG A 434 -23.32 -39.98 40.34
CA ARG A 434 -24.20 -41.15 40.31
C ARG A 434 -25.55 -40.83 39.68
N LYS A 435 -26.23 -39.77 40.15
CA LYS A 435 -27.53 -39.32 39.60
C LYS A 435 -27.47 -39.04 38.10
N ILE A 436 -26.38 -38.43 37.63
CA ILE A 436 -26.20 -38.16 36.18
C ILE A 436 -26.03 -39.46 35.39
N LEU A 437 -25.25 -40.41 35.91
CA LEU A 437 -25.02 -41.69 35.23
C LEU A 437 -26.29 -42.57 35.20
N GLU A 438 -27.05 -42.62 36.29
CA GLU A 438 -28.36 -43.30 36.35
C GLU A 438 -29.35 -42.71 35.34
N TYR A 439 -29.43 -41.38 35.29
CA TYR A 439 -30.24 -40.67 34.29
C TYR A 439 -29.86 -41.05 32.86
N LEU A 440 -28.56 -41.14 32.56
CA LEU A 440 -28.07 -41.55 31.25
C LEU A 440 -28.45 -42.99 30.90
N MET A 441 -28.37 -43.91 31.86
CA MET A 441 -28.75 -45.32 31.67
C MET A 441 -30.25 -45.49 31.38
N HIS A 442 -31.10 -44.70 32.04
CA HIS A 442 -32.55 -44.76 31.86
C HIS A 442 -33.00 -44.10 30.54
N LYS A 443 -32.45 -42.93 30.20
CA LYS A 443 -32.92 -42.13 29.05
C LYS A 443 -32.32 -42.54 27.71
N TYR A 444 -31.11 -43.12 27.69
CA TYR A 444 -30.40 -43.48 26.46
C TYR A 444 -29.98 -44.96 26.44
N PRO A 445 -30.95 -45.90 26.41
CA PRO A 445 -30.68 -47.31 26.61
C PRO A 445 -29.85 -47.97 25.49
N ASN A 446 -29.88 -47.45 24.27
CA ASN A 446 -29.25 -48.07 23.10
C ASN A 446 -27.99 -47.33 22.60
N HIS A 447 -27.49 -46.35 23.37
CA HIS A 447 -26.36 -45.52 22.93
C HIS A 447 -25.00 -46.20 23.23
N PRO A 448 -23.98 -46.11 22.35
CA PRO A 448 -22.66 -46.73 22.55
C PRO A 448 -21.97 -46.38 23.88
N SER A 449 -22.21 -45.17 24.39
CA SER A 449 -21.67 -44.70 25.67
C SER A 449 -22.19 -45.48 26.88
N ARG A 450 -23.27 -46.28 26.75
CA ARG A 450 -23.85 -47.05 27.85
C ARG A 450 -22.84 -47.99 28.52
N VAL A 451 -22.01 -48.68 27.74
CA VAL A 451 -20.98 -49.60 28.28
C VAL A 451 -20.02 -48.84 29.19
N LYS A 452 -19.58 -47.65 28.76
CA LYS A 452 -18.70 -46.78 29.56
C LYS A 452 -19.42 -46.21 30.78
N THR A 453 -20.68 -45.78 30.64
CA THR A 453 -21.52 -45.30 31.74
C THR A 453 -21.69 -46.38 32.82
N GLN A 454 -21.98 -47.62 32.43
CA GLN A 454 -22.17 -48.74 33.34
C GLN A 454 -20.88 -49.11 34.07
N SER A 455 -19.74 -49.12 33.37
CA SER A 455 -18.43 -49.34 33.97
C SER A 455 -18.08 -48.25 35.01
N TYR A 456 -18.34 -46.98 34.71
CA TYR A 456 -18.12 -45.88 35.65
C TYR A 456 -19.05 -45.93 36.87
N LEU A 457 -20.31 -46.28 36.66
CA LEU A 457 -21.29 -46.42 37.73
C LEU A 457 -20.94 -47.60 38.65
N GLY A 458 -20.45 -48.71 38.10
CA GLY A 458 -19.90 -49.83 38.88
C GLY A 458 -18.70 -49.43 39.72
N MET A 459 -17.77 -48.66 39.16
CA MET A 459 -16.61 -48.13 39.89
C MET A 459 -17.03 -47.24 41.08
N LEU A 460 -17.97 -46.32 40.85
CA LEU A 460 -18.52 -45.45 41.91
C LEU A 460 -19.21 -46.24 43.03
N ASN A 461 -19.97 -47.27 42.68
CA ASN A 461 -20.66 -48.11 43.66
C ASN A 461 -19.68 -48.92 44.52
N ASN A 462 -18.61 -49.45 43.91
CA ASN A 462 -17.55 -50.17 44.63
C ASN A 462 -16.78 -49.26 45.61
N ILE A 463 -16.54 -48.01 45.23
CA ILE A 463 -15.88 -47.02 46.10
C ILE A 463 -16.79 -46.66 47.29
N SER A 464 -18.09 -46.49 47.06
CA SER A 464 -19.04 -46.22 48.14
C SER A 464 -19.24 -47.40 49.09
N SER A 465 -19.20 -48.65 48.61
CA SER A 465 -19.29 -49.84 49.47
C SER A 465 -18.07 -50.03 50.37
N HIS A 466 -16.90 -49.51 49.98
CA HIS A 466 -15.68 -49.53 50.81
C HIS A 466 -15.59 -48.37 51.82
N ARG A 467 -16.45 -47.35 51.72
CA ARG A 467 -16.47 -46.18 52.61
C ARG A 467 -17.54 -46.21 53.69
N ALA A 468 -18.43 -47.20 53.70
CA ALA A 468 -19.39 -47.39 54.78
C ALA A 468 -18.64 -47.87 56.05
N PRO A 469 -18.53 -47.06 57.12
CA PRO A 469 -18.11 -47.59 58.41
C PRO A 469 -19.28 -48.39 58.98
N GLY A 470 -18.99 -49.61 59.44
CA GLY A 470 -19.81 -50.27 60.45
C GLY A 470 -19.75 -49.52 61.77
#